data_AF-A0A0C3QBG1-F1
#
_entry.id   AF-A0A0C3QBG1-F1
#
_cell.length_a   1.000
_cell.length_b   1.000
_cell.length_c   1.000
_cell.angle_alpha   90.00
_cell.angle_beta   90.00
_cell.angle_gamma   90.00
#
_symmetry.space_group_name_H-M   'P 1'
#
loop_
_entity.id
_entity.type
_entity.pdbx_description
1 polymer ?
#
loop_
_entity_poly.entity_id
_entity_poly.type
_entity_poly.pdbx_seq_one_letter_code
_entity_poly.pdbx_strand_id
1 'polypeptide(L)'
;MTVSDRVNDLIFHPKISNSLRVLATTIGRDKTYRAIQYFSRFYAYILIRNGFNTHGHRWAALKSALAMGRKLLRLFKPFEHLQLAMNSAQVSNGHKFEKWTAVARQLSYAGYLTFDGIVWANGIRFLTLDPVHTVRANLIAQRFWMAGIILSVANGIVKINRHASSLKELRKANSSEKADVPEDVAYELQALSRDHSAIRYQLVMDVFDFWLPASNLGYVHVNEGLCGILGFISSVMALRLQWAAAANKKV
;
A
#
# COMPACT_ATOMS: atom_id res chain seq x y z
N MET A 1 38.79 1.51 -21.14
CA MET A 1 37.66 0.94 -20.39
C MET A 1 37.57 -0.54 -20.76
N THR A 2 38.07 -1.40 -19.87
CA THR A 2 38.07 -2.85 -20.06
C THR A 2 36.66 -3.43 -19.89
N VAL A 3 36.43 -4.66 -20.34
CA VAL A 3 35.16 -5.38 -20.09
C VAL A 3 34.89 -5.48 -18.58
N SER A 4 35.94 -5.65 -17.75
CA SER A 4 35.83 -5.66 -16.28
C SER A 4 35.32 -4.32 -15.73
N ASP A 5 35.76 -3.19 -16.29
CA ASP A 5 35.32 -1.86 -15.85
C ASP A 5 33.84 -1.66 -16.16
N ARG A 6 33.37 -2.07 -17.35
CA ARG A 6 31.95 -2.00 -17.73
C ARG A 6 31.06 -2.88 -16.86
N VAL A 7 31.53 -4.06 -16.49
CA VAL A 7 30.81 -4.98 -15.60
C VAL A 7 30.73 -4.40 -14.18
N ASN A 8 31.82 -3.83 -13.67
CA ASN A 8 31.80 -3.13 -12.38
C ASN A 8 30.84 -1.93 -12.39
N ASP A 9 30.89 -1.08 -13.41
CA ASP A 9 30.01 0.08 -13.53
C ASP A 9 28.53 -0.32 -13.59
N LEU A 10 28.22 -1.44 -14.25
CA LEU A 10 26.86 -1.98 -14.30
C LEU A 10 26.44 -2.51 -12.92
N ILE A 11 27.21 -3.41 -12.31
CA ILE A 11 26.87 -4.08 -11.04
C ILE A 11 26.71 -3.07 -9.91
N PHE A 12 27.60 -2.08 -9.83
CA PHE A 12 27.60 -1.06 -8.79
C PHE A 12 26.84 0.21 -9.20
N HIS A 13 26.09 0.17 -10.30
CA HIS A 13 25.27 1.30 -10.71
C HIS A 13 24.28 1.68 -9.58
N PRO A 14 24.18 2.95 -9.16
CA PRO A 14 23.40 3.35 -7.99
C PRO A 14 21.93 2.90 -8.01
N LYS A 15 21.32 2.84 -9.20
CA LYS A 15 19.96 2.31 -9.35
C LYS A 15 19.88 0.82 -9.04
N ILE A 16 20.84 0.01 -9.46
CA ILE A 16 20.87 -1.43 -9.15
C ILE A 16 21.07 -1.62 -7.65
N SER A 17 22.03 -0.93 -7.05
CA SER A 17 22.25 -1.00 -5.60
C SER A 17 21.01 -0.62 -4.80
N ASN A 18 20.27 0.41 -5.23
CA ASN A 18 19.04 0.80 -4.55
C ASN A 18 17.89 -0.21 -4.76
N SER A 19 17.76 -0.79 -5.96
CA SER A 19 16.84 -1.90 -6.21
C SER A 19 17.13 -3.08 -5.27
N LEU A 20 18.41 -3.43 -5.11
CA LEU A 20 18.83 -4.51 -4.22
C LEU A 20 18.47 -4.21 -2.76
N ARG A 21 18.65 -2.97 -2.29
CA ARG A 21 18.21 -2.56 -0.94
C ARG A 21 16.71 -2.71 -0.74
N VAL A 22 15.90 -2.30 -1.71
CA VAL A 22 14.44 -2.51 -1.65
C VAL A 22 14.14 -4.01 -1.57
N LEU A 23 14.72 -4.82 -2.46
CA LEU A 23 14.50 -6.27 -2.54
C LEU A 23 15.10 -7.04 -1.35
N ALA A 24 16.01 -6.44 -0.56
CA ALA A 24 16.52 -7.02 0.67
C ALA A 24 15.48 -7.00 1.81
N THR A 25 14.43 -6.18 1.70
CA THR A 25 13.37 -6.08 2.71
C THR A 25 12.15 -6.92 2.34
N THR A 26 11.49 -7.51 3.35
CA THR A 26 10.22 -8.23 3.15
C THR A 26 9.13 -7.33 2.55
N ILE A 27 9.06 -6.08 2.99
CA ILE A 27 8.08 -5.11 2.47
C ILE A 27 8.37 -4.73 1.01
N GLY A 28 9.63 -4.52 0.64
CA GLY A 28 10.01 -4.24 -0.74
C GLY A 28 9.71 -5.41 -1.67
N ARG A 29 9.96 -6.65 -1.22
CA ARG A 29 9.52 -7.86 -1.95
C ARG A 29 8.00 -7.93 -2.09
N ASP A 30 7.23 -7.73 -1.01
CA ASP A 30 5.75 -7.75 -1.09
C ASP A 30 5.21 -6.71 -2.09
N LYS A 31 5.72 -5.47 -2.07
CA LYS A 31 5.26 -4.41 -2.99
C LYS A 31 5.69 -4.66 -4.43
N THR A 32 6.92 -5.13 -4.65
CA THR A 32 7.41 -5.51 -5.98
C THR A 32 6.56 -6.64 -6.57
N TYR A 33 6.33 -7.70 -5.80
CA TYR A 33 5.51 -8.82 -6.23
C TYR A 33 4.05 -8.39 -6.43
N ARG A 34 3.53 -7.43 -5.65
CA ARG A 34 2.18 -6.87 -5.85
C ARG A 34 2.08 -6.20 -7.22
N ALA A 35 3.07 -5.38 -7.58
CA ALA A 35 3.10 -4.71 -8.88
C ALA A 35 3.11 -5.74 -10.02
N ILE A 36 4.00 -6.73 -9.97
CA ILE A 36 4.07 -7.78 -11.01
C ILE A 36 2.77 -8.59 -11.05
N GLN A 37 2.19 -8.93 -9.90
CA GLN A 37 0.92 -9.64 -9.81
C GLN A 37 -0.22 -8.89 -10.51
N TYR A 38 -0.39 -7.60 -10.23
CA TYR A 38 -1.50 -6.84 -10.80
C TYR A 38 -1.26 -6.47 -12.26
N PHE A 39 -0.02 -6.23 -12.68
CA PHE A 39 0.32 -6.15 -14.10
C PHE A 39 -0.02 -7.46 -14.82
N SER A 40 0.33 -8.61 -14.23
CA SER A 40 0.00 -9.93 -14.77
C SER A 40 -1.52 -10.14 -14.88
N ARG A 41 -2.30 -9.64 -13.91
CA ARG A 41 -3.78 -9.65 -13.96
C ARG A 41 -4.30 -8.85 -15.16
N PHE A 42 -3.80 -7.63 -15.33
CA PHE A 42 -4.17 -6.76 -16.45
C PHE A 42 -3.81 -7.39 -17.79
N TYR A 43 -2.57 -7.84 -17.94
CA TYR A 43 -2.08 -8.32 -19.22
C TYR A 43 -2.68 -9.67 -19.61
N ALA A 44 -2.92 -10.57 -18.64
CA ALA A 44 -3.69 -11.80 -18.88
C ALA A 44 -5.08 -11.50 -19.46
N TYR A 45 -5.78 -10.49 -18.92
CA TYR A 45 -7.08 -10.08 -19.42
C TYR A 45 -7.03 -9.58 -20.87
N ILE A 46 -6.04 -8.74 -21.21
CA ILE A 46 -5.86 -8.24 -22.58
C ILE A 46 -5.58 -9.39 -23.55
N LEU A 47 -4.66 -10.29 -23.20
CA LEU A 47 -4.29 -11.43 -24.07
C LEU A 47 -5.46 -12.37 -24.34
N ILE A 48 -6.22 -12.74 -23.30
CA ILE A 48 -7.38 -13.63 -23.43
C ILE A 48 -8.45 -12.98 -24.33
N ARG A 49 -8.74 -11.69 -24.14
CA ARG A 49 -9.72 -10.97 -24.98
C ARG A 49 -9.30 -10.86 -26.45
N ASN A 50 -8.00 -10.86 -26.72
CA ASN A 50 -7.45 -10.83 -28.07
C ASN A 50 -7.20 -12.23 -28.66
N GLY A 51 -7.70 -13.30 -28.03
CA GLY A 51 -7.57 -14.68 -28.52
C GLY A 51 -6.25 -15.39 -28.21
N PHE A 52 -5.30 -14.72 -27.54
CA PHE A 52 -4.00 -15.30 -27.15
C PHE A 52 -4.10 -16.11 -25.85
N ASN A 53 -5.00 -17.10 -25.81
CA ASN A 53 -5.37 -17.84 -24.59
C ASN A 53 -4.17 -18.50 -23.89
N THR A 54 -3.29 -19.18 -24.62
CA THR A 54 -2.12 -19.85 -24.03
C THR A 54 -1.21 -18.87 -23.27
N HIS A 55 -0.92 -17.71 -23.87
CA HIS A 55 -0.12 -16.68 -23.21
C HIS A 55 -0.89 -16.06 -22.04
N GLY A 56 -2.18 -15.77 -22.23
CA GLY A 56 -3.05 -15.24 -21.19
C GLY A 56 -3.09 -16.12 -19.93
N HIS A 57 -3.21 -17.44 -20.11
CA HIS A 57 -3.19 -18.40 -18.99
C HIS A 57 -1.83 -18.46 -18.28
N ARG A 58 -0.70 -18.31 -18.99
CA ARG A 58 0.63 -18.21 -18.35
C ARG A 58 0.74 -16.99 -17.43
N TRP A 59 0.24 -15.83 -17.88
CA TRP A 59 0.20 -14.62 -17.05
C TRP A 59 -0.78 -14.75 -15.88
N ALA A 60 -1.93 -15.41 -16.08
CA ALA A 60 -2.87 -15.72 -15.01
C ALA A 60 -2.24 -16.66 -13.95
N ALA A 61 -1.44 -17.64 -14.36
CA ALA A 61 -0.68 -18.50 -13.46
C ALA A 61 0.35 -17.71 -12.65
N LEU A 62 1.11 -16.81 -13.29
CA LEU A 62 2.05 -15.90 -12.60
C LEU A 62 1.34 -15.02 -11.57
N LYS A 63 0.19 -14.43 -11.93
CA LYS A 63 -0.67 -13.69 -10.98
C LYS A 63 -0.98 -14.54 -9.75
N SER A 64 -1.48 -15.76 -9.95
CA SER A 64 -1.88 -16.65 -8.86
C SER A 64 -0.71 -17.07 -7.98
N ALA A 65 0.44 -17.41 -8.58
CA ALA A 65 1.65 -17.77 -7.85
C ALA A 65 2.15 -16.61 -6.97
N LEU A 66 2.23 -15.39 -7.51
CA LEU A 66 2.62 -14.21 -6.75
C LEU A 66 1.60 -13.85 -5.67
N ALA A 67 0.30 -13.97 -5.96
CA ALA A 67 -0.74 -13.75 -4.97
C ALA A 67 -0.55 -14.67 -3.75
N MET A 68 -0.29 -15.97 -3.99
CA MET A 68 -0.03 -16.94 -2.92
C MET A 68 1.27 -16.64 -2.16
N GLY A 69 2.38 -16.42 -2.88
CA GLY A 69 3.68 -16.14 -2.28
C GLY A 69 3.67 -14.87 -1.42
N ARG A 70 2.91 -13.85 -1.81
CA ARG A 70 2.78 -12.63 -1.01
C ARG A 70 1.98 -12.84 0.28
N LYS A 71 1.04 -13.78 0.35
CA LYS A 71 0.35 -14.08 1.61
C LYS A 71 1.33 -14.63 2.64
N LEU A 72 2.24 -15.50 2.20
CA LEU A 72 3.34 -16.01 3.03
C LEU A 72 4.21 -14.86 3.59
N LEU A 73 4.59 -13.88 2.75
CA LEU A 73 5.35 -12.71 3.21
C LEU A 73 4.62 -11.82 4.24
N ARG A 74 3.30 -11.98 4.37
CA ARG A 74 2.45 -11.19 5.27
C ARG A 74 2.01 -11.96 6.51
N LEU A 75 2.42 -13.21 6.70
CA LEU A 75 2.20 -13.91 7.96
C LEU A 75 2.81 -13.08 9.11
N PHE A 76 2.14 -13.10 10.26
CA PHE A 76 2.50 -12.31 11.46
C PHE A 76 2.39 -10.78 11.35
N LYS A 77 2.14 -10.20 10.17
CA LYS A 77 1.79 -8.77 10.06
C LYS A 77 0.56 -8.34 10.88
N PRO A 78 -0.43 -9.20 11.22
CA PRO A 78 -1.48 -8.80 12.15
C PRO A 78 -0.94 -8.21 13.46
N PHE A 79 0.16 -8.75 14.00
CA PHE A 79 0.77 -8.23 15.23
C PHE A 79 1.36 -6.83 15.06
N GLU A 80 1.98 -6.54 13.90
CA GLU A 80 2.43 -5.19 13.54
C GLU A 80 1.26 -4.21 13.55
N HIS A 81 0.12 -4.60 12.97
CA HIS A 81 -1.08 -3.76 12.97
C HIS A 81 -1.71 -3.60 14.36
N LEU A 82 -1.67 -4.62 15.22
CA LEU A 82 -2.12 -4.50 16.62
C LEU A 82 -1.25 -3.52 17.42
N GLN A 83 0.08 -3.57 17.24
CA GLN A 83 0.98 -2.59 17.84
C GLN A 83 0.70 -1.17 17.34
N LEU A 84 0.50 -1.00 16.02
CA LEU A 84 0.15 0.29 15.45
C LEU A 84 -1.22 0.81 15.94
N ALA A 85 -2.18 -0.09 16.19
CA ALA A 85 -3.46 0.26 16.80
C ALA A 85 -3.25 0.79 18.23
N MET A 86 -2.43 0.10 19.04
CA MET A 86 -2.11 0.53 20.40
C MET A 86 -1.39 1.88 20.41
N ASN A 87 -0.38 2.08 19.54
CA ASN A 87 0.32 3.35 19.41
C ASN A 87 -0.64 4.49 19.03
N SER A 88 -1.58 4.22 18.12
CA SER A 88 -2.60 5.20 17.74
C SER A 88 -3.55 5.52 18.91
N ALA A 89 -3.87 4.52 19.74
CA ALA A 89 -4.69 4.69 20.94
C ALA A 89 -3.98 5.44 22.08
N GLN A 90 -2.64 5.49 22.08
CA GLN A 90 -1.86 6.18 23.10
C GLN A 90 -1.51 7.63 22.75
N VAL A 91 -1.84 8.11 21.55
CA VAL A 91 -1.64 9.52 21.19
C VAL A 91 -2.46 10.41 22.13
N SER A 92 -1.75 11.22 22.92
CA SER A 92 -2.34 12.10 23.95
C SER A 92 -2.99 13.35 23.36
N ASN A 93 -2.40 13.93 22.32
CA ASN A 93 -2.79 15.24 21.77
C ASN A 93 -3.48 15.15 20.39
N GLY A 94 -4.29 14.11 20.16
CA GLY A 94 -4.96 13.87 18.88
C GLY A 94 -6.47 14.15 18.91
N HIS A 95 -7.03 14.64 17.81
CA HIS A 95 -8.48 14.73 17.65
C HIS A 95 -9.13 13.35 17.79
N LYS A 96 -10.21 13.26 18.59
CA LYS A 96 -10.89 12.00 18.91
C LYS A 96 -11.23 11.20 17.65
N PHE A 97 -11.84 11.83 16.65
CA PHE A 97 -12.23 11.14 15.41
C PHE A 97 -11.03 10.58 14.63
N GLU A 98 -9.95 11.35 14.48
CA GLU A 98 -8.72 10.89 13.84
C GLU A 98 -8.10 9.70 14.59
N LYS A 99 -8.15 9.73 15.93
CA LYS A 99 -7.67 8.65 16.77
C LYS A 99 -8.49 7.37 16.60
N TRP A 100 -9.82 7.46 16.72
CA TRP A 100 -10.72 6.32 16.56
C TRP A 100 -10.59 5.67 15.18
N THR A 101 -10.60 6.48 14.12
CA THR A 101 -10.46 5.98 12.75
C THR A 101 -9.08 5.38 12.48
N ALA A 102 -8.00 5.93 13.06
CA ALA A 102 -6.67 5.34 12.98
C ALA A 102 -6.58 3.98 13.67
N VAL A 103 -7.13 3.85 14.88
CA VAL A 103 -7.20 2.57 15.60
C VAL A 103 -8.02 1.55 14.83
N ALA A 104 -9.25 1.92 14.42
CA ALA A 104 -10.15 1.04 13.69
C ALA A 104 -9.55 0.58 12.35
N ARG A 105 -8.84 1.47 11.65
CA ARG A 105 -8.12 1.12 10.41
C ARG A 105 -7.10 0.01 10.66
N GLN A 106 -6.30 0.15 11.72
CA GLN A 106 -5.26 -0.83 12.03
C GLN A 106 -5.85 -2.17 12.47
N LEU A 107 -6.92 -2.17 13.29
CA LEU A 107 -7.66 -3.39 13.62
C LEU A 107 -8.25 -4.07 12.38
N SER A 108 -8.75 -3.28 11.43
CA SER A 108 -9.26 -3.80 10.16
C SER A 108 -8.15 -4.48 9.35
N TYR A 109 -6.95 -3.88 9.26
CA TYR A 109 -5.82 -4.53 8.60
C TYR A 109 -5.31 -5.77 9.34
N ALA A 110 -5.35 -5.79 10.68
CA ALA A 110 -5.04 -6.98 11.46
C ALA A 110 -6.03 -8.11 11.13
N GLY A 111 -7.34 -7.82 11.13
CA GLY A 111 -8.38 -8.78 10.74
C GLY A 111 -8.19 -9.30 9.32
N TYR A 112 -7.97 -8.40 8.35
CA TYR A 112 -7.70 -8.77 6.96
C TYR A 112 -6.55 -9.77 6.86
N LEU A 113 -5.41 -9.45 7.46
CA LEU A 113 -4.20 -10.26 7.32
C LEU A 113 -4.25 -11.57 8.10
N THR A 114 -5.03 -11.63 9.19
CA THR A 114 -5.31 -12.89 9.89
C THR A 114 -6.09 -13.85 8.98
N PHE A 115 -7.19 -13.39 8.38
CA PHE A 115 -7.95 -14.22 7.44
C PHE A 115 -7.19 -14.50 6.14
N ASP A 116 -6.34 -13.58 5.67
CA ASP A 116 -5.44 -13.83 4.54
C ASP A 116 -4.46 -14.97 4.84
N GLY A 117 -3.96 -15.06 6.07
CA GLY A 117 -3.14 -16.18 6.57
C GLY A 117 -3.90 -17.51 6.62
N ILE A 118 -5.16 -17.51 7.07
CA ILE A 118 -6.02 -18.70 7.04
C ILE A 118 -6.23 -19.18 5.59
N VAL A 119 -6.52 -18.26 4.66
CA VAL A 119 -6.70 -18.58 3.24
C VAL A 119 -5.40 -19.12 2.63
N TRP A 120 -4.23 -18.59 3.04
CA TRP A 120 -2.94 -19.14 2.62
C TRP A 120 -2.71 -20.56 3.14
N ALA A 121 -2.93 -20.79 4.43
CA ALA A 121 -2.76 -22.10 5.07
C ALA A 121 -3.67 -23.16 4.43
N ASN A 122 -4.91 -22.79 4.08
CA ASN A 122 -5.81 -23.62 3.30
C ASN A 122 -5.30 -23.86 1.87
N GLY A 123 -4.79 -22.82 1.22
CA GLY A 123 -4.25 -22.89 -0.14
C GLY A 123 -3.05 -23.84 -0.30
N ILE A 124 -2.25 -24.02 0.75
CA ILE A 124 -1.14 -24.99 0.78
C ILE A 124 -1.54 -26.34 1.40
N ARG A 125 -2.82 -26.54 1.72
CA ARG A 125 -3.36 -27.76 2.36
C ARG A 125 -2.81 -28.05 3.76
N PHE A 126 -2.28 -27.04 4.45
CA PHE A 126 -1.95 -27.15 5.88
C PHE A 126 -3.22 -27.13 6.73
N LEU A 127 -4.19 -26.31 6.34
CA LEU A 127 -5.59 -26.43 6.77
C LEU A 127 -6.41 -27.02 5.61
N THR A 128 -7.45 -27.77 5.94
CA THR A 128 -8.39 -28.32 4.95
C THR A 128 -9.79 -27.86 5.28
N LEU A 129 -10.10 -26.62 4.94
CA LEU A 129 -11.44 -26.07 5.08
C LEU A 129 -12.33 -26.61 3.96
N ASP A 130 -13.59 -26.93 4.27
CA ASP A 130 -14.57 -27.21 3.22
C ASP A 130 -14.82 -25.95 2.34
N PRO A 131 -15.46 -26.12 1.16
CA PRO A 131 -15.65 -25.01 0.22
C PRO A 131 -16.40 -23.81 0.81
N VAL A 132 -17.37 -24.04 1.72
CA VAL A 132 -18.16 -22.97 2.33
C VAL A 132 -17.27 -22.12 3.22
N HIS A 133 -16.46 -22.75 4.08
CA HIS A 133 -15.55 -22.03 4.97
C HIS A 133 -14.39 -21.36 4.23
N THR A 134 -13.91 -21.96 3.13
CA THR A 134 -12.89 -21.35 2.26
C THR A 134 -13.38 -20.02 1.67
N VAL A 135 -14.58 -20.02 1.09
CA VAL A 135 -15.19 -18.80 0.52
C VAL A 135 -15.46 -17.79 1.64
N ARG A 136 -16.00 -18.23 2.77
CA ARG A 136 -16.30 -17.36 3.90
C ARG A 136 -15.07 -16.65 4.45
N ALA A 137 -13.96 -17.38 4.64
CA ALA A 137 -12.70 -16.81 5.11
C ALA A 137 -12.18 -15.73 4.14
N ASN A 138 -12.27 -15.98 2.83
CA ASN A 138 -11.88 -14.98 1.83
C ASN A 138 -12.78 -13.73 1.91
N LEU A 139 -14.10 -13.89 1.95
CA LEU A 139 -15.03 -12.77 2.04
C LEU A 139 -14.83 -11.93 3.30
N ILE A 140 -14.56 -12.57 4.45
CA ILE A 140 -14.24 -11.85 5.69
C ILE A 140 -12.94 -11.05 5.52
N ALA A 141 -11.89 -11.63 4.92
CA ALA A 141 -10.65 -10.91 4.62
C ALA A 141 -10.92 -9.67 3.75
N GLN A 142 -11.71 -9.80 2.67
CA GLN A 142 -12.04 -8.68 1.79
C GLN A 142 -12.86 -7.60 2.50
N ARG A 143 -13.80 -7.96 3.37
CA ARG A 143 -14.59 -7.01 4.18
C ARG A 143 -13.69 -6.19 5.11
N PHE A 144 -12.78 -6.85 5.81
CA PHE A 144 -11.80 -6.16 6.65
C PHE A 144 -10.88 -5.25 5.85
N TRP A 145 -10.41 -5.70 4.68
CA TRP A 145 -9.59 -4.87 3.81
C TRP A 145 -10.35 -3.62 3.36
N MET A 146 -11.60 -3.77 2.89
CA MET A 146 -12.44 -2.66 2.48
C MET A 146 -12.72 -1.69 3.63
N ALA A 147 -13.04 -2.21 4.83
CA ALA A 147 -13.24 -1.39 6.02
C ALA A 147 -11.98 -0.58 6.37
N GLY A 148 -10.80 -1.20 6.29
CA GLY A 148 -9.52 -0.53 6.48
C GLY A 148 -9.30 0.62 5.49
N ILE A 149 -9.62 0.43 4.21
CA ILE A 149 -9.54 1.49 3.20
C ILE A 149 -10.52 2.63 3.51
N ILE A 150 -11.78 2.32 3.81
CA ILE A 150 -12.80 3.35 4.12
C ILE A 150 -12.38 4.19 5.33
N LEU A 151 -11.88 3.54 6.38
CA LEU A 151 -11.39 4.22 7.58
C LEU A 151 -10.11 5.05 7.30
N SER A 152 -9.25 4.58 6.40
CA SER A 152 -8.07 5.33 5.92
C SER A 152 -8.48 6.60 5.18
N VAL A 153 -9.44 6.49 4.26
CA VAL A 153 -9.98 7.64 3.51
C VAL A 153 -10.65 8.64 4.44
N ALA A 154 -11.52 8.19 5.35
CA ALA A 154 -12.18 9.05 6.33
C ALA A 154 -11.17 9.80 7.21
N ASN A 155 -10.13 9.10 7.69
CA ASN A 155 -9.05 9.71 8.46
C ASN A 155 -8.28 10.76 7.65
N GLY A 156 -7.93 10.43 6.40
CA GLY A 156 -7.17 11.30 5.50
C GLY A 156 -7.93 12.57 5.13
N ILE A 157 -9.25 12.50 4.90
CA ILE A 157 -10.09 13.68 4.62
C ILE A 157 -10.15 14.64 5.82
N VAL A 158 -10.23 14.12 7.05
CA VAL A 158 -10.21 14.99 8.22
C VAL A 158 -8.84 15.64 8.40
N LYS A 159 -7.76 14.86 8.25
CA LYS A 159 -6.39 15.37 8.38
C LYS A 159 -6.02 16.41 7.33
N ILE A 160 -6.40 16.18 6.05
CA ILE A 160 -6.06 17.11 4.96
C ILE A 160 -6.73 18.48 5.16
N ASN A 161 -7.98 18.49 5.65
CA ASN A 161 -8.70 19.73 5.93
C ASN A 161 -8.05 20.48 7.10
N ARG A 162 -7.72 19.77 8.17
CA ARG A 162 -7.03 20.36 9.32
C ARG A 162 -5.65 20.91 8.96
N HIS A 163 -4.83 20.12 8.26
CA HIS A 163 -3.49 20.53 7.83
C HIS A 163 -3.56 21.73 6.88
N ALA A 164 -4.56 21.81 6.00
CA ALA A 164 -4.76 22.98 5.15
C ALA A 164 -5.09 24.25 5.96
N SER A 165 -5.95 24.14 6.97
CA SER A 165 -6.25 25.26 7.89
C SER A 165 -5.01 25.70 8.66
N SER A 166 -4.28 24.75 9.27
CA SER A 166 -3.05 25.05 10.01
C SER A 166 -1.96 25.67 9.12
N LEU A 167 -1.77 25.18 7.89
CA LEU A 167 -0.84 25.78 6.92
C LEU A 167 -1.22 27.23 6.58
N LYS A 168 -2.52 27.51 6.44
CA LYS A 168 -3.02 28.86 6.12
C LYS A 168 -2.81 29.81 7.30
N GLU A 169 -3.10 29.37 8.52
CA GLU A 169 -2.90 30.14 9.74
C GLU A 169 -1.43 30.46 9.97
N LEU A 170 -0.56 29.45 9.87
CA LEU A 170 0.88 29.62 10.07
C LEU A 170 1.48 30.55 9.01
N ARG A 171 1.04 30.46 7.74
CA ARG A 171 1.47 31.41 6.69
C ARG A 171 0.97 32.83 6.94
N LYS A 172 -0.27 33.00 7.38
CA LYS A 172 -0.84 34.32 7.66
C LYS A 172 -0.14 34.99 8.84
N ALA A 173 0.10 34.25 9.92
CA ALA A 173 0.81 34.73 11.10
C ALA A 173 2.24 35.21 10.79
N ASN A 174 2.87 34.63 9.75
CA ASN A 174 4.24 34.96 9.34
C ASN A 174 4.32 35.84 8.09
N SER A 175 3.18 36.29 7.54
CA SER A 175 3.14 37.23 6.42
C SER A 175 3.22 38.71 6.83
N SER A 176 3.26 39.02 8.13
CA SER A 176 3.43 40.39 8.62
C SER A 176 4.91 40.80 8.67
N GLU A 177 5.36 41.57 7.68
CA GLU A 177 6.50 42.52 7.67
C GLU A 177 7.87 42.16 8.29
N LYS A 178 8.09 40.94 8.79
CA LYS A 178 9.41 40.49 9.26
C LYS A 178 10.12 39.77 8.12
N ALA A 179 11.27 40.32 7.72
CA ALA A 179 12.06 39.86 6.58
C ALA A 179 12.63 38.44 6.73
N ASP A 180 12.55 37.84 7.92
CA ASP A 180 12.92 36.44 8.15
C ASP A 180 11.82 35.68 8.90
N VAL A 181 11.42 34.53 8.33
CA VAL A 181 10.58 33.54 9.02
C VAL A 181 11.47 32.82 10.04
N PRO A 182 11.09 32.78 11.33
CA PRO A 182 11.83 32.03 12.34
C PRO A 182 12.11 30.58 11.91
N GLU A 183 13.30 30.05 12.21
CA GLU A 183 13.74 28.73 11.76
C GLU A 183 12.81 27.59 12.26
N ASP A 184 12.30 27.72 13.48
CA ASP A 184 11.32 26.82 14.08
C ASP A 184 9.99 26.80 13.31
N VAL A 185 9.51 27.97 12.89
CA VAL A 185 8.31 28.11 12.06
C VAL A 185 8.54 27.53 10.67
N ALA A 186 9.71 27.78 10.07
CA ALA A 186 10.06 27.23 8.77
C ALA A 186 10.11 25.70 8.81
N TYR A 187 10.67 25.13 9.88
CA TYR A 187 10.69 23.70 10.12
C TYR A 187 9.28 23.12 10.30
N GLU A 188 8.42 23.79 11.06
CA GLU A 188 7.02 23.38 11.26
C GLU A 188 6.22 23.42 9.95
N LEU A 189 6.36 24.49 9.15
CA LEU A 189 5.77 24.59 7.81
C LEU A 189 6.22 23.45 6.90
N GLN A 190 7.52 23.13 6.92
CA GLN A 190 8.07 22.04 6.11
C GLN A 190 7.52 20.68 6.56
N ALA A 191 7.48 20.41 7.86
CA ALA A 191 6.92 19.19 8.42
C ALA A 191 5.45 19.03 8.05
N LEU A 192 4.65 20.09 8.23
CA LEU A 192 3.21 20.08 7.94
C LEU A 192 2.92 19.90 6.45
N SER A 193 3.71 20.54 5.58
CA SER A 193 3.61 20.39 4.11
C SER A 193 3.97 18.97 3.66
N ARG A 194 5.00 18.37 4.26
CA ARG A 194 5.38 16.98 4.01
C ARG A 194 4.26 16.02 4.41
N ASP A 195 3.73 16.19 5.61
CA ASP A 195 2.66 15.32 6.13
C ASP A 195 1.38 15.46 5.27
N HIS A 196 1.06 16.68 4.83
CA HIS A 196 -0.04 16.93 3.89
C HIS A 196 0.13 16.21 2.55
N SER A 197 1.36 16.21 2.02
CA SER A 197 1.69 15.50 0.77
C SER A 197 1.60 13.99 0.95
N ALA A 198 2.07 13.47 2.09
CA ALA A 198 1.97 12.04 2.42
C ALA A 198 0.51 11.58 2.56
N ILE A 199 -0.35 12.38 3.20
CA ILE A 199 -1.80 12.09 3.32
C ILE A 199 -2.44 12.03 1.93
N ARG A 200 -2.18 13.01 1.07
CA ARG A 200 -2.69 13.01 -0.32
C ARG A 200 -2.25 11.78 -1.09
N TYR A 201 -0.99 11.41 -0.97
CA TYR A 201 -0.44 10.25 -1.65
C TYR A 201 -1.13 8.95 -1.20
N GLN A 202 -1.38 8.81 0.10
CA GLN A 202 -2.13 7.68 0.65
C GLN A 202 -3.59 7.66 0.17
N LEU A 203 -4.28 8.80 0.17
CA LEU A 203 -5.65 8.90 -0.32
C LEU A 203 -5.79 8.44 -1.78
N VAL A 204 -4.85 8.83 -2.64
CA VAL A 204 -4.85 8.39 -4.05
C VAL A 204 -4.65 6.87 -4.14
N MET A 205 -3.73 6.30 -3.36
CA MET A 205 -3.56 4.84 -3.30
C MET A 205 -4.82 4.13 -2.80
N ASP A 206 -5.47 4.66 -1.76
CA ASP A 206 -6.68 4.09 -1.18
C ASP A 206 -7.85 4.11 -2.18
N VAL A 207 -7.99 5.17 -2.98
CA VAL A 207 -9.00 5.25 -4.05
C VAL A 207 -8.76 4.17 -5.12
N PHE A 208 -7.52 3.95 -5.52
CA PHE A 208 -7.19 2.87 -6.47
C PHE A 208 -7.44 1.48 -5.86
N ASP A 209 -7.02 1.27 -4.61
CA ASP A 209 -7.15 -0.02 -3.94
C ASP A 209 -8.61 -0.34 -3.57
N PHE A 210 -9.49 0.64 -3.37
CA PHE A 210 -10.91 0.45 -2.98
C PHE A 210 -11.67 -0.50 -3.92
N TRP A 211 -11.43 -0.36 -5.23
CA TRP A 211 -12.11 -1.17 -6.25
C TRP A 211 -11.80 -2.66 -6.15
N LEU A 212 -10.66 -3.02 -5.55
CA LEU A 212 -10.18 -4.40 -5.48
C LEU A 212 -11.04 -5.25 -4.52
N PRO A 213 -11.16 -4.95 -3.22
CA PRO A 213 -12.05 -5.68 -2.34
C PRO A 213 -13.52 -5.44 -2.70
N ALA A 214 -13.91 -4.26 -3.21
CA ALA A 214 -15.28 -4.02 -3.64
C ALA A 214 -15.71 -4.96 -4.78
N SER A 215 -14.84 -5.19 -5.77
CA SER A 215 -15.05 -6.15 -6.84
C SER A 215 -15.04 -7.60 -6.32
N ASN A 216 -14.09 -7.95 -5.45
CA ASN A 216 -14.03 -9.31 -4.87
C ASN A 216 -15.25 -9.65 -3.99
N LEU A 217 -15.89 -8.64 -3.38
CA LEU A 217 -17.11 -8.78 -2.59
C LEU A 217 -18.39 -8.80 -3.45
N GLY A 218 -18.29 -8.54 -4.75
CA GLY A 218 -19.43 -8.45 -5.65
C GLY A 218 -20.26 -7.17 -5.49
N TYR A 219 -19.73 -6.13 -4.83
CA TYR A 219 -20.43 -4.85 -4.69
C TYR A 219 -20.36 -3.99 -5.96
N VAL A 220 -19.36 -4.23 -6.81
CA VAL A 220 -19.19 -3.54 -8.09
C VAL A 220 -18.73 -4.53 -9.17
N HIS A 221 -19.16 -4.30 -10.41
CA HIS A 221 -18.79 -5.12 -11.56
C HIS A 221 -17.63 -4.50 -12.35
N VAL A 222 -16.42 -4.63 -11.80
CA VAL A 222 -15.18 -4.17 -12.46
C VAL A 222 -14.51 -5.35 -13.14
N ASN A 223 -14.12 -5.20 -14.42
CA ASN A 223 -13.45 -6.27 -15.15
C ASN A 223 -12.02 -6.52 -14.65
N GLU A 224 -11.47 -7.71 -14.92
CA GLU A 224 -10.12 -8.11 -14.50
C GLU A 224 -9.02 -7.17 -14.97
N GLY A 225 -9.17 -6.57 -16.16
CA GLY A 225 -8.24 -5.59 -16.70
C GLY A 225 -8.17 -4.32 -15.85
N LEU A 226 -9.33 -3.74 -15.53
CA LEU A 226 -9.40 -2.53 -14.72
C LEU A 226 -8.93 -2.80 -13.29
N CYS A 227 -9.33 -3.92 -12.66
CA CYS A 227 -8.77 -4.34 -11.37
C CYS A 227 -7.24 -4.53 -11.45
N GLY A 228 -6.73 -5.05 -12.56
CA GLY A 228 -5.30 -5.20 -12.81
C GLY A 228 -4.56 -3.86 -12.85
N ILE A 229 -5.03 -2.89 -13.65
CA ILE A 229 -4.33 -1.62 -13.80
C ILE A 229 -4.41 -0.75 -12.54
N LEU A 230 -5.56 -0.69 -11.86
CA LEU A 230 -5.70 0.08 -10.61
C LEU A 230 -4.78 -0.48 -9.53
N GLY A 231 -4.75 -1.81 -9.36
CA GLY A 231 -3.85 -2.46 -8.42
C GLY A 231 -2.38 -2.33 -8.82
N PHE A 232 -2.06 -2.23 -10.11
CA PHE A 232 -0.69 -1.98 -10.57
C PHE A 232 -0.23 -0.56 -10.21
N ILE A 233 -1.06 0.44 -10.49
CA ILE A 233 -0.77 1.85 -10.19
C ILE A 233 -0.55 2.05 -8.69
N SER A 234 -1.46 1.58 -7.84
CA SER A 234 -1.31 1.68 -6.38
C SER A 234 -0.05 0.96 -5.87
N SER A 235 0.33 -0.16 -6.51
CA SER A 235 1.54 -0.91 -6.16
C SER A 235 2.82 -0.21 -6.55
N VAL A 236 2.88 0.40 -7.73
CA VAL A 236 4.02 1.22 -8.16
C VAL A 236 4.16 2.43 -7.25
N MET A 237 3.05 3.06 -6.88
CA MET A 237 3.05 4.16 -5.91
C MET A 237 3.62 3.72 -4.56
N ALA A 238 3.17 2.58 -4.02
CA ALA A 238 3.70 2.05 -2.77
C ALA A 238 5.19 1.65 -2.88
N LEU A 239 5.61 1.10 -4.03
CA LEU A 239 7.01 0.74 -4.28
C LEU A 239 7.91 1.98 -4.35
N ARG A 240 7.43 3.10 -4.88
CA ARG A 240 8.16 4.39 -4.87
C ARG A 240 8.48 4.86 -3.45
N LEU A 241 7.56 4.67 -2.49
CA LEU A 241 7.81 4.99 -1.08
C LEU A 241 8.95 4.12 -0.52
N GLN A 242 8.94 2.82 -0.83
CA GLN A 242 10.02 1.90 -0.40
C GLN A 242 11.36 2.22 -1.08
N TRP A 243 11.32 2.61 -2.36
CA TRP A 243 12.51 3.01 -3.11
C TRP A 243 13.19 4.21 -2.47
N ALA A 244 12.43 5.21 -2.05
CA ALA A 244 12.99 6.39 -1.45
C ALA A 244 13.45 6.16 -0.02
N ALA A 245 12.71 5.37 0.76
CA ALA A 245 13.17 4.91 2.07
C ALA A 245 14.53 4.19 1.98
N ALA A 246 14.70 3.29 1.01
CA ALA A 246 15.97 2.58 0.76
C ALA A 246 17.11 3.50 0.26
N ALA A 247 16.76 4.60 -0.39
CA ALA A 247 17.71 5.59 -0.90
C ALA A 247 18.07 6.68 0.14
N ASN A 248 17.51 6.62 1.36
CA ASN A 248 17.52 7.72 2.33
C ASN A 248 16.99 9.04 1.74
N LYS A 249 16.10 8.97 0.74
CA LYS A 249 15.43 10.12 0.14
C LYS A 249 14.06 10.30 0.78
N LYS A 250 13.72 11.52 1.19
CA LYS A 250 12.36 11.87 1.62
C LYS A 250 11.47 11.97 0.36
N VAL A 251 10.29 11.32 0.35
CA VAL A 251 9.25 11.41 -0.71
C VAL A 251 8.11 12.26 -0.23
#